data_AF-A0A9N8J1S3-F1
#
_entry.id   AF-A0A9N8J1S3-F1
#
_cell.length_a   1.000
_cell.length_b   1.000
_cell.length_c   1.000
_cell.angle_alpha   90.00
_cell.angle_beta   90.00
_cell.angle_gamma   90.00
#
_symmetry.space_group_name_H-M   'P 1'
#
loop_
_entity.id
_entity.type
_entity.pdbx_description
1 polymer ?
#
loop_
_entity_poly.entity_id
_entity_poly.type
_entity_poly.pdbx_seq_one_letter_code
_entity_poly.pdbx_strand_id
1 'polypeptide(L)'
;MKVRKRNKLSLIYPILGVHKKVCFAYKQVVRNFKLLPMKEKYFGIGCFHFGIKTSIPSKFSSEEYIENLENVLTQIPGLNNLELYSHKHFKHYEKNITKKLPKINDGKGFFPADILTEIEFHLNIPYKTQKEISKRKKKNSRIGTEDFRIRIIEGFYLPVTIVECLNPTKFCEPSQSIILVREYIKKCLKTIDSDYISFEFLGPSPFHLDCYIRPKKFETQDLKFQTEEVLQRGYGDLIIYYNEDEFKDSDEAFQQLEFSIIDELSFFYNSIQLRVRGIRAWSSIQKNLSQLLKFQKLRGFDAMYSRFFEQPKIISELYTKITTFEANSIFEAEINQHLYDHTFNLEETFFKKFIDKELNEKYAYPTGQVTNLISFFESRRVKNLELTMAMIAAIIGGAIGSIVTLVLQ
;
A
#
# COMPACT_ATOMS: atom_id res chain seq x y z
N MET A 1 -7.41 -3.11 47.95
CA MET A 1 -7.51 -2.32 46.70
C MET A 1 -7.44 -3.24 45.49
N LYS A 2 -8.58 -3.57 44.86
CA LYS A 2 -8.63 -4.35 43.60
C LYS A 2 -8.65 -3.37 42.42
N VAL A 3 -7.52 -3.23 41.73
CA VAL A 3 -7.43 -2.42 40.52
C VAL A 3 -8.04 -3.20 39.35
N ARG A 4 -9.26 -2.82 38.95
CA ARG A 4 -9.91 -3.30 37.72
C ARG A 4 -9.15 -2.74 36.50
N LYS A 5 -8.41 -3.60 35.79
CA LYS A 5 -7.97 -3.33 34.42
C LYS A 5 -9.20 -3.28 33.51
N ARG A 6 -9.60 -2.08 33.08
CA ARG A 6 -10.57 -1.90 31.98
C ARG A 6 -9.82 -2.06 30.65
N ASN A 7 -10.12 -3.12 29.92
CA ASN A 7 -9.69 -3.30 28.53
C ASN A 7 -10.29 -2.19 27.67
N LYS A 8 -9.43 -1.37 27.06
CA LYS A 8 -9.77 -0.23 26.19
C LYS A 8 -9.89 -0.63 24.71
N LEU A 9 -10.22 -1.90 24.41
CA LEU A 9 -10.36 -2.42 23.04
C LEU A 9 -11.80 -2.36 22.49
N SER A 10 -12.77 -1.85 23.26
CA SER A 10 -14.20 -1.89 22.89
C SER A 10 -14.67 -0.79 21.92
N LEU A 11 -13.77 0.03 21.36
CA LEU A 11 -14.14 1.17 20.49
C LEU A 11 -14.03 0.87 18.99
N ILE A 12 -13.55 -0.31 18.58
CA ILE A 12 -13.39 -0.69 17.16
C ILE A 12 -14.56 -1.58 16.66
N TYR A 13 -15.43 -2.06 17.56
CA TYR A 13 -16.38 -3.13 17.26
C TYR A 13 -17.76 -2.81 16.64
N PRO A 14 -18.24 -1.56 16.40
CA PRO A 14 -19.56 -1.39 15.76
C PRO A 14 -19.57 -1.64 14.24
N ILE A 15 -18.41 -1.75 13.58
CA ILE A 15 -18.31 -1.80 12.11
C ILE A 15 -18.60 -3.22 11.56
N LEU A 16 -18.38 -4.27 12.35
CA LEU A 16 -18.46 -5.66 11.88
C LEU A 16 -19.89 -6.18 11.66
N GLY A 17 -20.89 -5.64 12.37
CA GLY A 17 -22.29 -6.07 12.23
C GLY A 17 -22.99 -5.57 10.95
N VAL A 18 -22.45 -4.55 10.30
CA VAL A 18 -23.00 -3.95 9.07
C VAL A 18 -22.62 -4.79 7.83
N HIS A 19 -21.51 -5.53 7.90
CA HIS A 19 -20.88 -6.18 6.75
C HIS A 19 -21.72 -7.30 6.10
N LYS A 20 -22.39 -8.15 6.89
CA LYS A 20 -23.28 -9.20 6.34
C LYS A 20 -24.45 -8.64 5.53
N LYS A 21 -24.89 -7.40 5.80
CA LYS A 21 -25.97 -6.75 5.03
C LYS A 21 -25.44 -6.05 3.77
N VAL A 22 -24.18 -5.62 3.74
CA VAL A 22 -23.58 -4.92 2.59
C VAL A 22 -23.23 -5.90 1.46
N CYS A 23 -22.69 -7.09 1.77
CA CYS A 23 -22.51 -8.14 0.76
C CYS A 23 -23.85 -8.56 0.10
N PHE A 24 -24.97 -8.43 0.83
CA PHE A 24 -26.31 -8.68 0.29
C PHE A 24 -26.80 -7.59 -0.68
N ALA A 25 -26.36 -6.33 -0.52
CA ALA A 25 -26.77 -5.22 -1.38
C ALA A 25 -26.09 -5.24 -2.76
N TYR A 26 -24.94 -5.93 -2.90
CA TYR A 26 -24.25 -6.11 -4.18
C TYR A 26 -24.95 -7.07 -5.15
N LYS A 27 -25.94 -7.84 -4.68
CA LYS A 27 -26.57 -8.94 -5.42
C LYS A 27 -27.56 -8.52 -6.51
N GLN A 28 -27.69 -7.22 -6.83
CA GLN A 28 -28.80 -6.71 -7.66
C GLN A 28 -28.43 -5.83 -8.87
N VAL A 29 -27.17 -5.77 -9.29
CA VAL A 29 -26.81 -5.06 -10.54
C VAL A 29 -26.35 -6.08 -11.58
N VAL A 30 -27.30 -6.67 -12.29
CA VAL A 30 -27.03 -7.45 -13.51
C VAL A 30 -26.79 -6.44 -14.64
N ARG A 31 -25.53 -6.21 -15.02
CA ARG A 31 -25.14 -5.25 -16.07
C ARG A 31 -25.19 -5.93 -17.44
N ASN A 32 -25.97 -5.36 -18.37
CA ASN A 32 -26.12 -5.87 -19.74
C ASN A 32 -25.06 -5.27 -20.67
N PHE A 33 -23.83 -5.80 -20.65
CA PHE A 33 -22.84 -5.52 -21.69
C PHE A 33 -22.86 -6.62 -22.75
N LYS A 34 -23.22 -6.28 -24.00
CA LYS A 34 -23.19 -7.20 -25.15
C LYS A 34 -21.78 -7.30 -25.73
N LEU A 35 -20.89 -8.03 -25.06
CA LEU A 35 -19.73 -8.63 -25.72
C LEU A 35 -20.10 -10.05 -26.17
N LEU A 36 -19.46 -10.57 -27.22
CA LEU A 36 -19.60 -11.99 -27.56
C LEU A 36 -19.08 -12.82 -26.37
N PRO A 37 -19.83 -13.82 -25.89
CA PRO A 37 -19.43 -14.61 -24.74
C PRO A 37 -18.11 -15.29 -25.06
N MET A 38 -17.04 -14.87 -24.38
CA MET A 38 -15.77 -15.57 -24.45
C MET A 38 -15.86 -16.81 -23.57
N LYS A 39 -15.23 -17.90 -24.01
CA LYS A 39 -15.09 -19.09 -23.15
C LYS A 39 -14.08 -18.86 -22.03
N GLU A 40 -13.10 -17.97 -22.24
CA GLU A 40 -12.01 -17.75 -21.30
C GLU A 40 -11.82 -16.26 -21.00
N LYS A 41 -11.36 -15.95 -19.78
CA LYS A 41 -10.96 -14.61 -19.37
C LYS A 41 -9.51 -14.57 -18.94
N TYR A 42 -8.88 -13.42 -19.15
CA TYR A 42 -7.46 -13.16 -18.91
C TYR A 42 -7.40 -11.86 -18.13
N PHE A 43 -6.92 -11.88 -16.89
CA PHE A 43 -6.93 -10.69 -16.06
C PHE A 43 -5.71 -10.56 -15.15
N GLY A 44 -5.27 -9.31 -14.97
CA GLY A 44 -4.25 -8.95 -13.99
C GLY A 44 -4.87 -8.28 -12.77
N ILE A 45 -4.16 -8.31 -11.66
CA ILE A 45 -4.59 -7.71 -10.39
C ILE A 45 -3.59 -6.63 -9.96
N GLY A 46 -4.11 -5.49 -9.51
CA GLY A 46 -3.38 -4.31 -9.08
C GLY A 46 -4.07 -3.60 -7.92
N CYS A 47 -3.50 -2.47 -7.51
CA CYS A 47 -4.09 -1.59 -6.49
C CYS A 47 -3.93 -0.15 -6.96
N PHE A 48 -4.95 0.38 -7.64
CA PHE A 48 -5.04 1.77 -8.09
C PHE A 48 -6.04 2.53 -7.24
N HIS A 49 -5.80 3.84 -7.10
CA HIS A 49 -6.68 4.76 -6.40
C HIS A 49 -6.66 6.13 -7.07
N PHE A 50 -7.79 6.82 -7.06
CA PHE A 50 -7.86 8.24 -7.43
C PHE A 50 -8.02 9.07 -6.15
N GLY A 51 -6.91 9.66 -5.69
CA GLY A 51 -6.91 10.57 -4.55
C GLY A 51 -7.13 12.02 -4.96
N ILE A 52 -7.17 12.93 -3.99
CA ILE A 52 -7.28 14.37 -4.24
C ILE A 52 -5.98 15.12 -3.96
N LYS A 53 -5.77 16.19 -4.73
CA LYS A 53 -4.79 17.23 -4.53
C LYS A 53 -5.55 18.44 -3.98
N THR A 54 -5.29 18.80 -2.73
CA THR A 54 -5.91 19.98 -2.13
C THR A 54 -4.95 20.68 -1.18
N SER A 55 -5.00 22.01 -1.17
CA SER A 55 -4.31 22.82 -0.17
C SER A 55 -4.97 22.67 1.19
N ILE A 56 -4.21 22.88 2.26
CA ILE A 56 -4.74 22.84 3.63
C ILE A 56 -4.73 24.28 4.17
N PRO A 57 -5.82 24.77 4.79
CA PRO A 57 -7.10 24.09 5.00
C PRO A 57 -7.99 24.08 3.74
N SER A 58 -8.87 23.09 3.61
CA SER A 58 -9.90 23.05 2.57
C SER A 58 -11.14 22.28 3.02
N LYS A 59 -12.22 22.35 2.25
CA LYS A 59 -13.43 21.54 2.42
C LYS A 59 -13.49 20.53 1.27
N PHE A 60 -13.69 19.26 1.61
CA PHE A 60 -13.96 18.20 0.64
C PHE A 60 -15.46 18.04 0.46
N SER A 61 -15.89 17.96 -0.79
CA SER A 61 -17.22 17.50 -1.20
C SER A 61 -17.10 16.27 -2.09
N SER A 62 -17.89 15.25 -1.77
CA SER A 62 -18.01 14.02 -2.56
C SER A 62 -18.54 14.26 -3.97
N GLU A 63 -19.51 15.16 -4.13
CA GLU A 63 -20.12 15.51 -5.42
C GLU A 63 -19.08 16.18 -6.32
N GLU A 64 -18.35 17.16 -5.79
CA GLU A 64 -17.25 17.84 -6.50
C GLU A 64 -16.16 16.84 -6.89
N TYR A 65 -15.83 15.88 -6.00
CA TYR A 65 -14.85 14.85 -6.30
C TYR A 65 -15.28 13.94 -7.45
N ILE A 66 -16.53 13.46 -7.45
CA ILE A 66 -17.07 12.59 -8.51
C ILE A 66 -17.09 13.35 -9.84
N GLU A 67 -17.56 14.60 -9.84
CA GLU A 67 -17.59 15.45 -11.04
C GLU A 67 -16.18 15.67 -11.62
N ASN A 68 -15.21 16.04 -10.77
CA ASN A 68 -13.83 16.23 -11.20
C ASN A 68 -13.19 14.91 -11.68
N LEU A 69 -13.51 13.79 -11.04
CA LEU A 69 -13.01 12.48 -11.46
C LEU A 69 -13.55 12.09 -12.83
N GLU A 70 -14.86 12.24 -13.04
CA GLU A 70 -15.51 11.97 -14.33
C GLU A 70 -14.94 12.86 -15.45
N ASN A 71 -14.83 14.16 -15.18
CA ASN A 71 -14.25 15.13 -16.11
C ASN A 71 -12.80 14.80 -16.50
N VAL A 72 -12.00 14.31 -15.55
CA VAL A 72 -10.60 13.96 -15.80
C VAL A 72 -10.46 12.62 -16.54
N LEU A 73 -11.26 11.62 -16.18
CA LEU A 73 -11.20 10.30 -16.80
C LEU A 73 -11.71 10.31 -18.24
N THR A 74 -12.78 11.05 -18.53
CA THR A 74 -13.33 11.19 -19.89
C THR A 74 -12.36 11.86 -20.87
N GLN A 75 -11.36 12.60 -20.38
CA GLN A 75 -10.30 13.20 -21.19
C GLN A 75 -9.16 12.23 -21.52
N ILE A 76 -9.11 11.03 -20.93
CA ILE A 76 -8.08 10.04 -21.23
C ILE A 76 -8.33 9.45 -22.63
N PRO A 77 -7.38 9.59 -23.59
CA PRO A 77 -7.58 9.06 -24.93
C PRO A 77 -7.77 7.54 -24.92
N GLY A 78 -8.77 7.07 -25.66
CA GLY A 78 -9.12 5.65 -25.75
C GLY A 78 -9.98 5.13 -24.60
N LEU A 79 -10.28 5.97 -23.58
CA LEU A 79 -11.21 5.62 -22.52
C LEU A 79 -12.66 5.75 -23.03
N ASN A 80 -13.48 4.74 -22.77
CA ASN A 80 -14.91 4.75 -23.06
C ASN A 80 -15.69 3.93 -22.01
N ASN A 81 -17.01 4.01 -22.05
CA ASN A 81 -17.92 3.28 -21.12
C ASN A 81 -17.56 3.50 -19.64
N LEU A 82 -17.32 4.76 -19.25
CA LEU A 82 -17.03 5.10 -17.86
C LEU A 82 -18.29 4.96 -17.02
N GLU A 83 -18.20 4.18 -15.95
CA GLU A 83 -19.24 4.04 -14.95
C GLU A 83 -18.64 4.28 -13.56
N LEU A 84 -19.27 5.18 -12.81
CA LEU A 84 -18.92 5.51 -11.43
C LEU A 84 -20.08 5.14 -10.52
N TYR A 85 -19.85 4.17 -9.65
CA TYR A 85 -20.83 3.75 -8.65
C TYR A 85 -20.39 4.27 -7.30
N SER A 86 -21.26 5.00 -6.61
CA SER A 86 -21.02 5.51 -5.27
C SER A 86 -22.15 5.08 -4.33
N HIS A 87 -21.82 4.63 -3.12
CA HIS A 87 -22.84 4.37 -2.10
C HIS A 87 -23.67 5.63 -1.77
N LYS A 88 -24.96 5.48 -1.44
CA LYS A 88 -25.88 6.60 -1.16
C LYS A 88 -25.37 7.55 -0.08
N HIS A 89 -24.72 7.01 0.96
CA HIS A 89 -24.13 7.80 2.03
C HIS A 89 -22.92 8.63 1.57
N PHE A 90 -22.22 8.20 0.52
CA PHE A 90 -21.11 8.99 0.00
C PHE A 90 -21.59 10.21 -0.76
N LYS A 91 -22.72 10.14 -1.48
CA LYS A 91 -23.18 11.23 -2.37
C LYS A 91 -23.32 12.60 -1.70
N HIS A 92 -23.50 12.67 -0.39
CA HIS A 92 -23.60 13.94 0.34
C HIS A 92 -22.55 14.07 1.44
N TYR A 93 -21.44 13.33 1.30
CA TYR A 93 -20.35 13.38 2.27
C TYR A 93 -19.52 14.64 2.07
N GLU A 94 -19.29 15.34 3.18
CA GLU A 94 -18.41 16.50 3.24
C GLU A 94 -17.45 16.38 4.42
N LYS A 95 -16.23 16.92 4.28
CA LYS A 95 -15.24 16.91 5.36
C LYS A 95 -14.31 18.11 5.31
N ASN A 96 -14.10 18.76 6.44
CA ASN A 96 -13.05 19.78 6.57
C ASN A 96 -11.68 19.10 6.66
N ILE A 97 -10.80 19.45 5.73
CA ILE A 97 -9.43 18.95 5.65
C ILE A 97 -8.51 19.94 6.35
N THR A 98 -8.07 19.56 7.55
CA THR A 98 -7.16 20.34 8.40
C THR A 98 -5.76 19.75 8.48
N LYS A 99 -5.55 18.57 7.91
CA LYS A 99 -4.30 17.81 7.96
C LYS A 99 -3.98 17.24 6.58
N LYS A 100 -2.70 16.92 6.38
CA LYS A 100 -2.23 16.25 5.17
C LYS A 100 -2.97 14.93 4.98
N LEU A 101 -3.58 14.78 3.80
CA LEU A 101 -4.29 13.57 3.43
C LEU A 101 -3.33 12.39 3.28
N PRO A 102 -3.77 11.17 3.66
CA PRO A 102 -3.01 9.97 3.41
C PRO A 102 -2.93 9.69 1.90
N LYS A 103 -1.80 9.11 1.49
CA LYS A 103 -1.58 8.62 0.13
C LYS A 103 -1.31 7.14 0.18
N ILE A 104 -1.85 6.38 -0.78
CA ILE A 104 -1.75 4.92 -0.76
C ILE A 104 -0.27 4.47 -0.80
N ASN A 105 0.54 5.17 -1.60
CA ASN A 105 1.97 4.92 -1.75
C ASN A 105 2.75 5.16 -0.46
N ASP A 106 2.21 5.97 0.46
CA ASP A 106 2.89 6.39 1.69
C ASP A 106 2.78 5.39 2.84
N GLY A 107 2.01 4.31 2.66
CA GLY A 107 1.79 3.34 3.71
C GLY A 107 0.79 3.81 4.77
N LYS A 108 0.04 4.90 4.53
CA LYS A 108 -0.76 5.61 5.56
C LYS A 108 -2.26 5.56 5.31
N GLY A 109 -2.74 4.61 4.51
CA GLY A 109 -4.10 4.60 3.99
C GLY A 109 -4.23 5.41 2.70
N PHE A 110 -5.46 5.75 2.34
CA PHE A 110 -5.80 6.51 1.14
C PHE A 110 -6.97 7.45 1.45
N PHE A 111 -7.24 8.41 0.57
CA PHE A 111 -8.38 9.31 0.71
C PHE A 111 -8.89 9.72 -0.69
N PRO A 112 -10.21 9.82 -0.93
CA PRO A 112 -11.30 9.39 -0.05
C PRO A 112 -11.21 7.91 0.34
N ALA A 113 -11.61 7.56 1.56
CA ALA A 113 -11.68 6.20 2.08
C ALA A 113 -13.04 5.98 2.77
N ASP A 114 -13.44 4.71 2.92
CA ASP A 114 -14.74 4.28 3.45
C ASP A 114 -15.93 4.71 2.57
N ILE A 115 -15.65 4.83 1.27
CA ILE A 115 -16.50 5.45 0.29
C ILE A 115 -16.69 4.40 -0.78
N LEU A 116 -17.44 3.34 -0.47
CA LEU A 116 -17.61 2.20 -1.38
C LEU A 116 -17.96 2.69 -2.79
N THR A 117 -16.93 2.72 -3.62
CA THR A 117 -16.91 3.29 -4.96
C THR A 117 -16.35 2.23 -5.87
N GLU A 118 -17.07 1.98 -6.95
CA GLU A 118 -16.61 1.14 -8.03
C GLU A 118 -16.44 2.04 -9.26
N ILE A 119 -15.27 1.96 -9.88
CA ILE A 119 -14.94 2.66 -11.12
C ILE A 119 -14.73 1.60 -12.18
N GLU A 120 -15.56 1.61 -13.21
CA GLU A 120 -15.42 0.73 -14.37
C GLU A 120 -15.26 1.55 -15.64
N PHE A 121 -14.32 1.16 -16.51
CA PHE A 121 -14.21 1.73 -17.84
C PHE A 121 -13.48 0.79 -18.79
N HIS A 122 -13.69 1.03 -20.09
CA HIS A 122 -12.95 0.39 -21.16
C HIS A 122 -11.83 1.32 -21.63
N LEU A 123 -10.69 0.74 -21.99
CA LEU A 123 -9.51 1.48 -22.42
C LEU A 123 -8.88 0.80 -23.61
N ASN A 124 -8.80 1.53 -24.73
CA ASN A 124 -8.01 1.13 -25.89
C ASN A 124 -6.61 1.77 -25.82
N ILE A 125 -5.56 0.96 -25.81
CA ILE A 125 -4.16 1.41 -25.85
C ILE A 125 -3.50 0.81 -27.10
N PRO A 126 -3.28 1.60 -28.17
CA PRO A 126 -2.69 1.08 -29.40
C PRO A 126 -1.29 0.46 -29.19
N TYR A 127 -0.96 -0.61 -29.89
CA TYR A 127 0.31 -1.35 -29.80
C TYR A 127 1.53 -0.44 -29.97
N LYS A 128 1.41 0.61 -30.80
CA LYS A 128 2.47 1.63 -30.96
C LYS A 128 2.77 2.32 -29.63
N THR A 129 1.72 2.72 -28.91
CA THR A 129 1.79 3.34 -27.58
C THR A 129 2.29 2.34 -26.54
N GLN A 130 1.81 1.09 -26.58
CA GLN A 130 2.30 0.03 -25.70
C GLN A 130 3.81 -0.16 -25.84
N LYS A 131 4.31 -0.26 -27.08
CA LYS A 131 5.75 -0.38 -27.38
C LYS A 131 6.55 0.81 -26.84
N GLU A 132 6.02 2.03 -26.93
CA GLU A 132 6.67 3.22 -26.36
C GLU A 132 6.82 3.10 -24.83
N ILE A 133 5.77 2.66 -24.14
CA ILE A 133 5.76 2.47 -22.70
C ILE A 133 6.73 1.34 -22.29
N SER A 134 6.70 0.20 -22.98
CA SER A 134 7.54 -0.97 -22.66
C SER A 134 9.03 -0.73 -22.92
N LYS A 135 9.40 0.01 -23.98
CA LYS A 135 10.81 0.35 -24.28
C LYS A 135 11.49 1.07 -23.12
N ARG A 136 10.78 2.00 -22.46
CA ARG A 136 11.30 2.73 -21.29
C ARG A 136 11.61 1.81 -20.11
N LYS A 137 11.02 0.61 -20.07
CA LYS A 137 11.15 -0.35 -18.97
C LYS A 137 12.07 -1.53 -19.27
N LYS A 138 12.67 -1.60 -20.48
CA LYS A 138 13.53 -2.73 -20.93
C LYS A 138 12.86 -4.11 -20.76
N LYS A 139 11.52 -4.19 -20.90
CA LYS A 139 10.77 -5.43 -20.82
C LYS A 139 10.14 -5.76 -22.17
N ASN A 140 10.33 -7.00 -22.64
CA ASN A 140 9.56 -7.58 -23.74
C ASN A 140 8.28 -8.18 -23.16
N SER A 141 7.31 -7.33 -22.81
CA SER A 141 6.01 -7.77 -22.28
C SER A 141 5.09 -8.25 -23.41
N ARG A 142 4.46 -9.42 -23.27
CA ARG A 142 3.48 -9.93 -24.23
C ARG A 142 2.06 -9.67 -23.74
N ILE A 143 1.53 -8.47 -24.03
CA ILE A 143 0.20 -8.08 -23.57
C ILE A 143 -0.89 -8.67 -24.49
N GLY A 144 -0.61 -8.76 -25.79
CA GLY A 144 -1.44 -9.54 -26.70
C GLY A 144 -2.85 -9.01 -26.97
N THR A 145 -3.16 -7.76 -26.59
CA THR A 145 -4.40 -7.05 -26.95
C THR A 145 -4.17 -5.53 -26.90
N GLU A 146 -5.05 -4.76 -27.52
CA GLU A 146 -5.14 -3.30 -27.39
C GLU A 146 -6.31 -2.86 -26.49
N ASP A 147 -7.24 -3.76 -26.19
CA ASP A 147 -8.49 -3.45 -25.49
C ASP A 147 -8.50 -4.03 -24.07
N PHE A 148 -8.81 -3.19 -23.10
CA PHE A 148 -8.82 -3.54 -21.69
C PHE A 148 -10.14 -3.10 -21.04
N ARG A 149 -10.68 -3.93 -20.15
CA ARG A 149 -11.71 -3.51 -19.19
C ARG A 149 -11.05 -3.35 -17.82
N ILE A 150 -11.17 -2.18 -17.23
CA ILE A 150 -10.57 -1.83 -15.95
C ILE A 150 -11.69 -1.67 -14.94
N ARG A 151 -11.54 -2.35 -13.80
CA ARG A 151 -12.43 -2.19 -12.65
C ARG A 151 -11.60 -1.89 -11.42
N ILE A 152 -11.91 -0.80 -10.74
CA ILE A 152 -11.32 -0.42 -9.45
C ILE A 152 -12.43 -0.52 -8.43
N ILE A 153 -12.30 -1.46 -7.50
CA ILE A 153 -13.29 -1.78 -6.50
C ILE A 153 -12.69 -1.45 -5.14
N GLU A 154 -13.32 -0.58 -4.37
CA GLU A 154 -12.97 -0.39 -2.97
C GLU A 154 -13.34 -1.65 -2.15
N GLY A 155 -12.34 -2.49 -1.89
CA GLY A 155 -12.48 -3.63 -0.96
C GLY A 155 -12.49 -3.16 0.49
N PHE A 156 -12.70 -4.10 1.42
CA PHE A 156 -12.80 -3.77 2.85
C PHE A 156 -11.54 -3.11 3.42
N TYR A 157 -10.34 -3.49 2.93
CA TYR A 157 -9.08 -2.97 3.47
C TYR A 157 -8.42 -1.91 2.58
N LEU A 158 -8.40 -2.13 1.27
CA LEU A 158 -7.77 -1.29 0.25
C LEU A 158 -8.47 -1.50 -1.10
N PRO A 159 -8.34 -0.54 -2.04
CA PRO A 159 -8.86 -0.73 -3.38
C PRO A 159 -8.12 -1.84 -4.12
N VAL A 160 -8.88 -2.63 -4.87
CA VAL A 160 -8.38 -3.68 -5.76
C VAL A 160 -8.70 -3.26 -7.18
N THR A 161 -7.72 -3.41 -8.06
CA THR A 161 -7.89 -3.18 -9.49
C THR A 161 -7.78 -4.48 -10.25
N ILE A 162 -8.76 -4.71 -11.10
CA ILE A 162 -8.79 -5.82 -12.04
C ILE A 162 -8.67 -5.22 -13.44
N VAL A 163 -7.72 -5.73 -14.22
CA VAL A 163 -7.57 -5.38 -15.63
C VAL A 163 -7.77 -6.63 -16.46
N GLU A 164 -8.93 -6.72 -17.09
CA GLU A 164 -9.29 -7.78 -18.03
C GLU A 164 -8.74 -7.42 -19.42
N CYS A 165 -8.02 -8.36 -20.03
CA CYS A 165 -7.55 -8.26 -21.41
C CYS A 165 -8.67 -8.76 -22.34
N LEU A 166 -9.23 -7.88 -23.16
CA LEU A 166 -10.32 -8.21 -24.08
C LEU A 166 -9.76 -8.78 -25.38
N ASN A 167 -10.33 -9.88 -25.89
CA ASN A 167 -9.88 -10.58 -27.10
C ASN A 167 -8.34 -10.83 -27.15
N PRO A 168 -7.74 -11.41 -26.10
CA PRO A 168 -6.30 -11.56 -26.03
C PRO A 168 -5.78 -12.64 -26.99
N THR A 169 -4.56 -12.44 -27.50
CA THR A 169 -3.82 -13.54 -28.14
C THR A 169 -3.46 -14.63 -27.12
N LYS A 170 -3.19 -15.85 -27.61
CA LYS A 170 -2.79 -17.01 -26.78
C LYS A 170 -1.54 -16.81 -25.91
N PHE A 171 -0.75 -15.77 -26.17
CA PHE A 171 0.51 -15.48 -25.45
C PHE A 171 0.38 -14.27 -24.52
N CYS A 172 -0.83 -13.90 -24.12
CA CYS A 172 -1.10 -12.80 -23.20
C CYS A 172 -0.56 -13.12 -21.79
N GLU A 173 0.15 -12.15 -21.21
CA GLU A 173 0.61 -12.10 -19.82
C GLU A 173 -0.23 -11.03 -19.07
N PRO A 174 -1.38 -11.40 -18.49
CA PRO A 174 -2.33 -10.44 -17.93
C PRO A 174 -1.75 -9.53 -16.84
N SER A 175 -0.78 -10.00 -16.05
CA SER A 175 -0.07 -9.19 -15.06
C SER A 175 0.64 -7.98 -15.69
N GLN A 176 1.12 -8.09 -16.94
CA GLN A 176 1.75 -6.97 -17.63
C GLN A 176 0.75 -5.89 -18.04
N SER A 177 -0.54 -6.24 -18.21
CA SER A 177 -1.60 -5.27 -18.51
C SER A 177 -1.75 -4.23 -17.38
N ILE A 178 -1.58 -4.64 -16.11
CA ILE A 178 -1.60 -3.74 -14.95
C ILE A 178 -0.49 -2.68 -15.05
N ILE A 179 0.71 -3.09 -15.44
CA ILE A 179 1.84 -2.16 -15.62
C ILE A 179 1.54 -1.20 -16.76
N LEU A 180 1.07 -1.72 -17.90
CA LEU A 180 0.75 -0.91 -19.07
C LEU A 180 -0.31 0.14 -18.75
N VAL A 181 -1.46 -0.29 -18.22
CA VAL A 181 -2.59 0.58 -17.87
C VAL A 181 -2.15 1.64 -16.87
N ARG A 182 -1.42 1.26 -15.82
CA ARG A 182 -0.88 2.21 -14.83
C ARG A 182 -0.01 3.28 -15.48
N GLU A 183 0.98 2.88 -16.28
CA GLU A 183 1.91 3.84 -16.89
C GLU A 183 1.22 4.70 -17.96
N TYR A 184 0.22 4.16 -18.67
CA TYR A 184 -0.58 4.90 -19.64
C TYR A 184 -1.44 5.97 -18.95
N ILE A 185 -2.26 5.59 -17.96
CA ILE A 185 -3.08 6.53 -17.18
C ILE A 185 -2.20 7.61 -16.56
N LYS A 186 -1.08 7.23 -15.94
CA LYS A 186 -0.12 8.18 -15.37
C LYS A 186 0.48 9.13 -16.42
N LYS A 187 0.71 8.67 -17.65
CA LYS A 187 1.19 9.52 -18.76
C LYS A 187 0.11 10.51 -19.17
N CYS A 188 -1.13 10.07 -19.37
CA CYS A 188 -2.25 10.91 -19.78
C CYS A 188 -2.58 11.99 -18.73
N LEU A 189 -2.64 11.62 -17.45
CA LEU A 189 -2.96 12.57 -16.37
C LEU A 189 -1.91 13.65 -16.13
N LYS A 190 -0.67 13.44 -16.59
CA LYS A 190 0.35 14.50 -16.61
C LYS A 190 0.08 15.54 -17.69
N THR A 191 -0.67 15.20 -18.74
CA THR A 191 -1.01 16.08 -19.85
C THR A 191 -2.34 16.80 -19.64
N ILE A 192 -3.29 16.17 -18.95
CA ILE A 192 -4.63 16.72 -18.66
C ILE A 192 -4.58 17.86 -17.61
N ASP A 193 -3.46 18.05 -16.91
CA ASP A 193 -3.22 19.11 -15.93
C ASP A 193 -4.34 19.27 -14.88
N SER A 194 -4.81 18.15 -14.33
CA SER A 194 -5.78 18.20 -13.23
C SER A 194 -5.10 18.63 -11.93
N ASP A 195 -5.47 19.80 -11.42
CA ASP A 195 -5.05 20.30 -10.11
C ASP A 195 -5.77 19.64 -8.95
N TYR A 196 -6.85 18.91 -9.20
CA TYR A 196 -7.70 18.30 -8.17
C TYR A 196 -7.51 16.80 -8.02
N ILE A 197 -7.39 16.04 -9.12
CA ILE A 197 -7.30 14.58 -9.08
C ILE A 197 -5.84 14.12 -9.09
N SER A 198 -5.52 13.12 -8.28
CA SER A 198 -4.24 12.42 -8.26
C SER A 198 -4.43 10.92 -8.47
N PHE A 199 -3.66 10.34 -9.38
CA PHE A 199 -3.61 8.90 -9.55
C PHE A 199 -2.51 8.31 -8.66
N GLU A 200 -2.92 7.40 -7.79
CA GLU A 200 -2.07 6.72 -6.82
C GLU A 200 -2.14 5.19 -7.02
N PHE A 201 -1.11 4.47 -6.56
CA PHE A 201 -1.08 3.01 -6.69
C PHE A 201 -0.10 2.37 -5.71
N LEU A 202 -0.44 1.19 -5.21
CA LEU A 202 0.41 0.44 -4.29
C LEU A 202 1.13 -0.72 -5.00
N GLY A 203 2.43 -0.85 -4.77
CA GLY A 203 3.26 -1.94 -5.32
C GLY A 203 3.49 -3.08 -4.30
N PRO A 204 3.58 -4.36 -4.72
CA PRO A 204 3.71 -4.81 -6.10
C PRO A 204 2.37 -4.78 -6.85
N SER A 205 2.34 -3.97 -7.92
CA SER A 205 1.27 -3.91 -8.91
C SER A 205 1.95 -4.13 -10.24
N PRO A 206 1.76 -5.29 -10.88
CA PRO A 206 0.78 -6.34 -10.58
C PRO A 206 1.05 -7.18 -9.31
N PHE A 207 -0.02 -7.74 -8.73
CA PHE A 207 0.04 -9.00 -7.95
C PHE A 207 0.80 -10.00 -8.83
N HIS A 208 1.90 -10.60 -8.36
CA HIS A 208 2.87 -11.33 -9.21
C HIS A 208 2.33 -12.67 -9.77
N LEU A 209 1.17 -12.63 -10.42
CA LEU A 209 0.39 -13.75 -10.91
C LEU A 209 -0.35 -13.36 -12.19
N ASP A 210 -0.32 -14.26 -13.16
CA ASP A 210 -1.15 -14.21 -14.35
C ASP A 210 -2.42 -15.05 -14.10
N CYS A 211 -3.61 -14.43 -14.20
CA CYS A 211 -4.86 -15.08 -13.85
C CYS A 211 -5.71 -15.39 -15.08
N TYR A 212 -6.28 -16.60 -15.09
CA TYR A 212 -7.08 -17.12 -16.19
C TYR A 212 -8.37 -17.72 -15.64
N ILE A 213 -9.49 -17.51 -16.34
CA ILE A 213 -10.75 -18.21 -16.05
C ILE A 213 -11.11 -19.07 -17.24
N ARG A 214 -11.42 -20.34 -16.98
CA ARG A 214 -11.69 -21.34 -18.01
C ARG A 214 -12.88 -22.22 -17.65
N PRO A 215 -13.63 -22.73 -18.64
CA PRO A 215 -14.73 -23.62 -18.39
C PRO A 215 -14.18 -25.04 -18.14
N LYS A 216 -14.80 -25.79 -17.24
CA LYS A 216 -14.51 -27.21 -17.02
C LYS A 216 -15.74 -27.92 -16.46
N LYS A 217 -15.99 -29.13 -16.93
CA LYS A 217 -16.97 -30.03 -16.31
C LYS A 217 -16.39 -30.66 -15.07
N PHE A 218 -17.12 -30.57 -13.96
CA PHE A 218 -16.72 -31.16 -12.70
C PHE A 218 -17.38 -32.51 -12.48
N GLU A 219 -16.67 -33.41 -11.81
CA GLU A 219 -17.24 -34.70 -11.39
C GLU A 219 -18.25 -34.50 -10.25
N THR A 220 -18.05 -33.47 -9.43
CA THR A 220 -18.93 -33.10 -8.30
C THR A 220 -19.77 -31.88 -8.65
N GLN A 221 -21.10 -32.01 -8.60
CA GLN A 221 -22.03 -30.94 -8.97
C GLN A 221 -21.99 -29.73 -8.02
N ASP A 222 -21.59 -29.94 -6.75
CA ASP A 222 -21.64 -28.87 -5.73
C ASP A 222 -20.52 -27.82 -5.85
N LEU A 223 -19.48 -28.09 -6.64
CA LEU A 223 -18.34 -27.18 -6.78
C LEU A 223 -18.63 -26.12 -7.86
N LYS A 224 -18.46 -24.85 -7.50
CA LYS A 224 -18.60 -23.73 -8.47
C LYS A 224 -17.29 -23.42 -9.17
N PHE A 225 -16.18 -23.52 -8.44
CA PHE A 225 -14.85 -23.24 -8.94
C PHE A 225 -13.84 -24.31 -8.52
N GLN A 226 -12.81 -24.51 -9.34
CA GLN A 226 -11.61 -25.30 -9.02
C GLN A 226 -10.37 -24.50 -9.46
N THR A 227 -9.30 -24.53 -8.68
CA THR A 227 -8.06 -23.83 -9.04
C THR A 227 -6.95 -24.80 -9.43
N GLU A 228 -6.12 -24.37 -10.39
CA GLU A 228 -4.86 -24.99 -10.74
C GLU A 228 -3.76 -23.93 -10.73
N GLU A 229 -2.67 -24.22 -10.02
CA GLU A 229 -1.53 -23.33 -9.93
C GLU A 229 -0.37 -23.87 -10.76
N VAL A 230 0.15 -23.05 -11.68
CA VAL A 230 1.36 -23.37 -12.44
C VAL A 230 2.50 -22.50 -11.93
N LEU A 231 3.34 -23.10 -11.09
CA LEU A 231 4.50 -22.40 -10.53
C LEU A 231 5.64 -22.35 -11.55
N GLN A 232 6.04 -21.14 -11.93
CA GLN A 232 7.20 -20.90 -12.79
C GLN A 232 8.14 -19.86 -12.21
N ARG A 233 9.37 -19.75 -12.75
CA ARG A 233 10.31 -18.70 -12.33
C ARG A 233 9.79 -17.34 -12.77
N GLY A 234 9.44 -16.48 -11.81
CA GLY A 234 8.89 -15.15 -12.06
C GLY A 234 7.43 -15.06 -11.64
N TYR A 235 6.55 -14.70 -12.56
CA TYR A 235 5.11 -14.65 -12.35
C TYR A 235 4.54 -16.06 -12.44
N GLY A 236 3.78 -16.49 -11.42
CA GLY A 236 3.06 -17.76 -11.50
C GLY A 236 1.78 -17.61 -12.31
N ASP A 237 1.18 -18.73 -12.70
CA ASP A 237 -0.15 -18.73 -13.30
C ASP A 237 -1.17 -19.30 -12.30
N LEU A 238 -2.34 -18.68 -12.24
CA LEU A 238 -3.51 -19.20 -11.56
C LEU A 238 -4.64 -19.39 -12.56
N ILE A 239 -4.99 -20.65 -12.80
CA ILE A 239 -6.10 -21.03 -13.65
C ILE A 239 -7.29 -21.35 -12.74
N ILE A 240 -8.36 -20.60 -12.90
CA ILE A 240 -9.60 -20.77 -12.16
C ILE A 240 -10.61 -21.38 -13.13
N TYR A 241 -10.91 -22.65 -12.90
CA TYR A 241 -11.94 -23.36 -13.63
C TYR A 241 -13.30 -23.04 -13.02
N TYR A 242 -14.29 -22.71 -13.85
CA TYR A 242 -15.68 -22.60 -13.44
C TYR A 242 -16.50 -23.77 -13.97
N ASN A 243 -17.51 -24.19 -13.20
CA ASN A 243 -18.40 -25.26 -13.61
C ASN A 243 -19.31 -24.81 -14.76
N GLU A 244 -19.17 -25.44 -15.93
CA GLU A 244 -20.00 -25.15 -17.12
C GLU A 244 -21.49 -25.43 -16.91
N ASP A 245 -21.84 -26.30 -15.95
CA ASP A 245 -23.23 -26.64 -15.67
C ASP A 245 -23.91 -25.60 -14.75
N GLU A 246 -23.14 -24.81 -14.01
CA GLU A 246 -23.63 -23.77 -13.07
C GLU A 246 -23.68 -22.37 -13.68
N PHE A 247 -22.76 -22.07 -14.60
CA PHE A 247 -22.61 -20.74 -15.20
C PHE A 247 -22.84 -20.77 -16.70
N LYS A 248 -23.58 -19.78 -17.21
CA LYS A 248 -23.87 -19.67 -18.64
C LYS A 248 -22.60 -19.43 -19.46
N ASP A 249 -21.72 -18.57 -18.97
CA ASP A 249 -20.50 -18.14 -19.65
C ASP A 249 -19.45 -17.63 -18.65
N SER A 250 -18.26 -17.29 -19.18
CA SER A 250 -17.16 -16.81 -18.36
C SER A 250 -17.38 -15.41 -17.79
N ASP A 251 -18.28 -14.60 -18.37
CA ASP A 251 -18.63 -13.28 -17.83
C ASP A 251 -19.42 -13.43 -16.53
N GLU A 252 -20.44 -14.31 -16.51
CA GLU A 252 -21.22 -14.61 -15.30
C GLU A 252 -20.35 -15.23 -14.21
N ALA A 253 -19.51 -16.20 -14.57
CA ALA A 253 -18.57 -16.83 -13.65
C ALA A 253 -17.57 -15.82 -13.08
N PHE A 254 -17.03 -14.91 -13.91
CA PHE A 254 -16.06 -13.92 -13.46
C PHE A 254 -16.69 -12.90 -12.51
N GLN A 255 -17.91 -12.43 -12.81
CA GLN A 255 -18.63 -11.52 -11.92
C GLN A 255 -18.83 -12.15 -10.53
N GLN A 256 -19.18 -13.43 -10.45
CA GLN A 256 -19.33 -14.11 -9.16
C GLN A 256 -17.98 -14.34 -8.46
N LEU A 257 -16.93 -14.68 -9.22
CA LEU A 257 -15.59 -14.85 -8.68
C LEU A 257 -15.08 -13.56 -8.04
N GLU A 258 -15.22 -12.41 -8.72
CA GLU A 258 -14.76 -11.12 -8.22
C GLU A 258 -15.27 -10.86 -6.80
N PHE A 259 -16.57 -11.03 -6.55
CA PHE A 259 -17.15 -10.87 -5.22
C PHE A 259 -16.50 -11.74 -4.15
N SER A 260 -15.98 -12.90 -4.53
CA SER A 260 -15.35 -13.85 -3.61
C SER A 260 -13.89 -13.49 -3.33
N ILE A 261 -13.20 -12.81 -4.26
CA ILE A 261 -11.75 -12.57 -4.18
C ILE A 261 -11.37 -11.16 -3.74
N ILE A 262 -12.28 -10.17 -3.80
CA ILE A 262 -11.95 -8.77 -3.46
C ILE A 262 -11.42 -8.63 -2.03
N ASP A 263 -11.98 -9.35 -1.04
CA ASP A 263 -11.54 -9.23 0.35
C ASP A 263 -10.16 -9.87 0.58
N GLU A 264 -9.87 -11.00 -0.08
CA GLU A 264 -8.52 -11.61 -0.07
C GLU A 264 -7.47 -10.65 -0.67
N LEU A 265 -7.78 -10.07 -1.83
CA LEU A 265 -6.86 -9.19 -2.55
C LEU A 265 -6.68 -7.84 -1.85
N SER A 266 -7.75 -7.29 -1.29
CA SER A 266 -7.66 -6.05 -0.51
C SER A 266 -6.85 -6.25 0.77
N PHE A 267 -7.02 -7.40 1.45
CA PHE A 267 -6.19 -7.78 2.59
C PHE A 267 -4.70 -7.89 2.22
N PHE A 268 -4.40 -8.55 1.08
CA PHE A 268 -3.04 -8.61 0.57
C PHE A 268 -2.43 -7.22 0.42
N TYR A 269 -3.13 -6.30 -0.26
CA TYR A 269 -2.60 -4.96 -0.45
C TYR A 269 -2.46 -4.21 0.87
N ASN A 270 -3.34 -4.44 1.86
CA ASN A 270 -3.19 -3.86 3.18
C ASN A 270 -1.91 -4.37 3.87
N SER A 271 -1.63 -5.67 3.79
CA SER A 271 -0.37 -6.24 4.30
C SER A 271 0.86 -5.62 3.63
N ILE A 272 0.79 -5.39 2.32
CA ILE A 272 1.82 -4.68 1.56
C ILE A 272 1.95 -3.22 2.03
N GLN A 273 0.84 -2.54 2.33
CA GLN A 273 0.86 -1.17 2.83
C GLN A 273 1.57 -1.05 4.18
N LEU A 274 1.28 -1.98 5.11
CA LEU A 274 1.95 -2.08 6.41
C LEU A 274 3.46 -2.31 6.23
N ARG A 275 3.84 -3.21 5.31
CA ARG A 275 5.24 -3.44 4.95
C ARG A 275 5.94 -2.17 4.46
N VAL A 276 5.33 -1.42 3.53
CA VAL A 276 5.88 -0.16 3.02
C VAL A 276 6.09 0.86 4.14
N ARG A 277 5.14 0.95 5.08
CA ARG A 277 5.26 1.80 6.27
C ARG A 277 6.47 1.38 7.13
N GLY A 278 6.63 0.09 7.40
CA GLY A 278 7.78 -0.46 8.13
C GLY A 278 9.12 -0.12 7.47
N ILE A 279 9.24 -0.36 6.16
CA ILE A 279 10.46 -0.05 5.39
C ILE A 279 10.81 1.44 5.48
N ARG A 280 9.83 2.34 5.36
CA ARG A 280 10.06 3.79 5.43
C ARG A 280 10.45 4.26 6.83
N ALA A 281 9.79 3.72 7.86
CA ALA A 281 10.14 4.02 9.25
C ALA A 281 11.58 3.57 9.56
N TRP A 282 11.94 2.36 9.12
CA TRP A 282 13.30 1.84 9.27
C TRP A 282 14.34 2.66 8.48
N SER A 283 14.03 3.06 7.25
CA SER A 283 14.89 3.94 6.45
C SER A 283 15.17 5.28 7.15
N SER A 284 14.18 5.84 7.85
CA SER A 284 14.37 7.04 8.67
C SER A 284 15.36 6.81 9.82
N ILE A 285 15.27 5.66 10.50
CA ILE A 285 16.23 5.26 11.55
C ILE A 285 17.64 5.13 10.96
N GLN A 286 17.79 4.43 9.82
CA GLN A 286 19.08 4.27 9.16
C GLN A 286 19.70 5.61 8.71
N LYS A 287 18.88 6.57 8.26
CA LYS A 287 19.34 7.92 7.91
C LYS A 287 19.90 8.66 9.13
N ASN A 288 19.18 8.63 10.25
CA ASN A 288 19.64 9.25 11.50
C ASN A 288 20.89 8.55 12.06
N LEU A 289 20.95 7.22 11.98
CA LEU A 289 22.14 6.45 12.38
C LEU A 289 23.34 6.82 11.52
N SER A 290 23.14 6.96 10.20
CA SER A 290 24.19 7.41 9.28
C SER A 290 24.67 8.82 9.61
N GLN A 291 23.77 9.71 10.04
CA GLN A 291 24.13 11.05 10.51
C GLN A 291 24.94 11.01 11.80
N LEU A 292 24.57 10.15 12.76
CA LEU A 292 25.34 9.92 13.99
C LEU A 292 26.76 9.45 13.68
N LEU A 293 26.93 8.54 12.71
CA LEU A 293 28.25 8.09 12.26
C LEU A 293 29.08 9.20 11.61
N LYS A 294 28.45 10.16 10.93
CA LYS A 294 29.17 11.29 10.32
C LYS A 294 29.82 12.20 11.37
N PHE A 295 29.18 12.40 12.53
CA PHE A 295 29.76 13.22 13.61
C PHE A 295 31.08 12.67 14.17
N GLN A 296 31.34 11.37 14.02
CA GLN A 296 32.61 10.77 14.41
C GLN A 296 33.75 11.13 13.45
N LYS A 297 33.43 11.42 12.18
CA LYS A 297 34.42 11.75 11.14
C LYS A 297 34.79 13.23 11.11
N LEU A 298 33.98 14.11 11.70
CA LEU A 298 34.28 15.54 11.79
C LEU A 298 35.52 15.79 12.65
N ARG A 299 36.29 16.83 12.30
CA ARG A 299 37.46 17.32 13.05
C ARG A 299 37.30 18.81 13.37
N GLY A 300 38.05 19.32 14.35
CA GLY A 300 38.07 20.74 14.72
C GLY A 300 36.85 21.21 15.53
N PHE A 301 36.61 22.53 15.52
CA PHE A 301 35.54 23.17 16.29
C PHE A 301 34.14 22.70 15.89
N ASP A 302 33.88 22.50 14.60
CA ASP A 302 32.59 21.97 14.12
C ASP A 302 32.29 20.57 14.67
N ALA A 303 33.33 19.76 14.85
CA ALA A 303 33.22 18.44 15.46
C ALA A 303 32.89 18.53 16.95
N MET A 304 33.51 19.47 17.66
CA MET A 304 33.19 19.75 19.06
C MET A 304 31.72 20.18 19.17
N TYR A 305 31.30 21.22 18.44
CA TYR A 305 29.91 21.70 18.48
C TYR A 305 28.90 20.59 18.16
N SER A 306 29.12 19.84 17.08
CA SER A 306 28.22 18.75 16.68
C SER A 306 28.13 17.64 17.73
N ARG A 307 29.25 17.28 18.38
CA ARG A 307 29.28 16.21 19.41
C ARG A 307 28.63 16.64 20.73
N PHE A 308 28.73 17.93 21.07
CA PHE A 308 28.17 18.44 22.33
C PHE A 308 26.68 18.77 22.21
N PHE A 309 26.22 19.37 21.10
CA PHE A 309 24.86 19.89 20.99
C PHE A 309 23.95 19.07 20.06
N GLU A 310 24.45 18.60 18.92
CA GLU A 310 23.62 17.91 17.93
C GLU A 310 23.55 16.40 18.17
N GLN A 311 24.66 15.78 18.56
CA GLN A 311 24.72 14.35 18.84
C GLN A 311 23.70 13.89 19.91
N PRO A 312 23.50 14.58 21.04
CA PRO A 312 22.48 14.17 22.02
C PRO A 312 21.06 14.23 21.45
N LYS A 313 20.74 15.23 20.61
CA LYS A 313 19.43 15.35 19.96
C LYS A 313 19.18 14.15 19.05
N ILE A 314 20.16 13.79 18.22
CA ILE A 314 20.04 12.64 17.31
C ILE A 314 19.95 11.32 18.08
N ILE A 315 20.73 11.13 19.14
CA ILE A 315 20.67 9.93 19.98
C ILE A 315 19.27 9.77 20.60
N SER A 316 18.73 10.84 21.18
CA SER A 316 17.39 10.85 21.76
C SER A 316 16.31 10.56 20.70
N GLU A 317 16.41 11.18 19.53
CA GLU A 317 15.51 10.93 18.40
C GLU A 317 15.60 9.47 17.92
N LEU A 318 16.81 8.89 17.86
CA LEU A 318 17.02 7.50 17.46
C LEU A 318 16.38 6.51 18.44
N TYR A 319 16.60 6.67 19.76
CA TYR A 319 15.91 5.83 20.74
C TYR A 319 14.39 5.95 20.61
N THR A 320 13.88 7.18 20.51
CA THR A 320 12.44 7.42 20.33
C THR A 320 11.89 6.72 19.10
N LYS A 321 12.59 6.83 17.96
CA LYS A 321 12.18 6.18 16.70
C LYS A 321 12.23 4.66 16.79
N ILE A 322 13.26 4.08 17.41
CA ILE A 322 13.38 2.62 17.56
C ILE A 322 12.27 2.08 18.46
N THR A 323 12.06 2.69 19.63
CA THR A 323 10.99 2.26 20.54
C THR A 323 9.60 2.39 19.89
N THR A 324 9.37 3.49 19.16
CA THR A 324 8.12 3.68 18.40
C THR A 324 7.98 2.64 17.30
N PHE A 325 9.06 2.31 16.59
CA PHE A 325 9.07 1.31 15.53
C PHE A 325 8.76 -0.09 16.08
N GLU A 326 9.37 -0.48 17.20
CA GLU A 326 9.11 -1.78 17.85
C GLU A 326 7.66 -1.87 18.34
N ALA A 327 7.16 -0.84 19.02
CA ALA A 327 5.77 -0.79 19.48
C ALA A 327 4.77 -0.90 18.32
N ASN A 328 4.99 -0.14 17.24
CA ASN A 328 4.15 -0.21 16.04
C ASN A 328 4.26 -1.57 15.35
N SER A 329 5.44 -2.17 15.28
CA SER A 329 5.63 -3.48 14.63
C SER A 329 4.86 -4.60 15.35
N ILE A 330 4.82 -4.57 16.69
CA ILE A 330 4.03 -5.52 17.49
C ILE A 330 2.53 -5.30 17.23
N PHE A 331 2.07 -4.05 17.32
CA PHE A 331 0.66 -3.72 17.13
C PHE A 331 0.16 -4.04 15.71
N GLU A 332 0.96 -3.71 14.68
CA GLU A 332 0.63 -4.01 13.29
C GLU A 332 0.63 -5.51 13.01
N ALA A 333 1.53 -6.30 13.64
CA ALA A 333 1.51 -7.75 13.52
C ALA A 333 0.23 -8.35 14.13
N GLU A 334 -0.21 -7.87 15.30
CA GLU A 334 -1.44 -8.32 15.96
C GLU A 334 -2.68 -7.98 15.12
N ILE A 335 -2.77 -6.74 14.62
CA ILE A 335 -3.85 -6.34 13.70
C ILE A 335 -3.83 -7.21 12.46
N ASN A 336 -2.67 -7.36 11.81
CA ASN A 336 -2.59 -8.08 10.55
C ASN A 336 -3.00 -9.55 10.72
N GLN A 337 -2.64 -10.19 11.85
CA GLN A 337 -3.10 -11.54 12.18
C GLN A 337 -4.61 -11.60 12.39
N HIS A 338 -5.19 -10.66 13.14
CA HIS A 338 -6.65 -10.61 13.32
C HIS A 338 -7.39 -10.42 11.99
N LEU A 339 -6.86 -9.56 11.11
CA LEU A 339 -7.44 -9.34 9.79
C LEU A 339 -7.30 -10.59 8.92
N TYR A 340 -6.14 -11.26 8.96
CA TYR A 340 -5.91 -12.53 8.28
C TYR A 340 -6.94 -13.59 8.69
N ASP A 341 -7.12 -13.80 9.99
CA ASP A 341 -8.07 -14.78 10.52
C ASP A 341 -9.50 -14.43 10.07
N HIS A 342 -9.87 -13.15 10.04
CA HIS A 342 -11.18 -12.72 9.55
C HIS A 342 -11.36 -13.00 8.05
N THR A 343 -10.35 -12.71 7.21
CA THR A 343 -10.42 -12.90 5.75
C THR A 343 -10.45 -14.38 5.35
N PHE A 344 -9.66 -15.24 6.01
CA PHE A 344 -9.45 -16.63 5.58
C PHE A 344 -10.18 -17.69 6.44
N ASN A 345 -11.10 -17.27 7.31
CA ASN A 345 -12.05 -18.17 7.98
C ASN A 345 -13.29 -18.49 7.11
N LEU A 346 -13.28 -18.11 5.83
CA LEU A 346 -14.34 -18.40 4.85
C LEU A 346 -14.13 -19.78 4.19
N GLU A 347 -15.21 -20.36 3.66
CA GLU A 347 -15.19 -21.73 3.08
C GLU A 347 -14.43 -21.82 1.76
N GLU A 348 -14.43 -20.75 0.95
CA GLU A 348 -13.73 -20.71 -0.34
C GLU A 348 -12.67 -19.60 -0.35
N THR A 349 -11.43 -19.96 -0.68
CA THR A 349 -10.32 -19.01 -0.83
C THR A 349 -9.49 -19.35 -2.05
N PHE A 350 -9.11 -18.34 -2.85
CA PHE A 350 -8.44 -18.54 -4.14
C PHE A 350 -6.98 -18.11 -4.11
N PHE A 351 -6.64 -17.10 -3.33
CA PHE A 351 -5.32 -16.46 -3.32
C PHE A 351 -4.54 -16.72 -2.03
N LYS A 352 -5.16 -17.33 -1.02
CA LYS A 352 -4.57 -17.62 0.30
C LYS A 352 -3.12 -18.12 0.23
N LYS A 353 -2.83 -19.15 -0.57
CA LYS A 353 -1.47 -19.72 -0.65
C LYS A 353 -0.42 -18.72 -1.15
N PHE A 354 -0.77 -17.88 -2.13
CA PHE A 354 0.11 -16.83 -2.64
C PHE A 354 0.32 -15.73 -1.59
N ILE A 355 -0.75 -15.38 -0.87
CA ILE A 355 -0.72 -14.38 0.20
C ILE A 355 0.12 -14.89 1.38
N ASP A 356 -0.06 -16.15 1.79
CA ASP A 356 0.74 -16.81 2.84
C ASP A 356 2.23 -16.78 2.49
N LYS A 357 2.58 -17.11 1.24
CA LYS A 357 3.96 -17.04 0.78
C LYS A 357 4.52 -15.63 0.94
N GLU A 358 3.80 -14.61 0.47
CA GLU A 358 4.23 -13.22 0.58
C GLU A 358 4.38 -12.78 2.04
N LEU A 359 3.44 -13.17 2.92
CA LEU A 359 3.47 -12.83 4.35
C LEU A 359 4.63 -13.50 5.11
N ASN A 360 5.03 -14.69 4.66
CA ASN A 360 6.15 -15.42 5.23
C ASN A 360 7.52 -14.82 4.86
N GLU A 361 7.60 -13.99 3.82
CA GLU A 361 8.79 -13.19 3.50
C GLU A 361 8.96 -12.06 4.52
N LYS A 362 9.57 -12.38 5.67
CA LYS A 362 9.82 -11.43 6.75
C LYS A 362 11.06 -10.59 6.51
N TYR A 363 10.92 -9.28 6.62
CA TYR A 363 12.05 -8.37 6.73
C TYR A 363 12.60 -8.42 8.15
N ALA A 364 13.89 -8.73 8.30
CA ALA A 364 14.57 -8.64 9.57
C ALA A 364 15.01 -7.20 9.82
N TYR A 365 14.49 -6.60 10.90
CA TYR A 365 14.92 -5.28 11.37
C TYR A 365 15.81 -5.46 12.61
N PRO A 366 17.12 -5.21 12.53
CA PRO A 366 18.05 -5.45 13.63
C PRO A 366 17.99 -4.34 14.70
N THR A 367 16.81 -4.14 15.31
CA THR A 367 16.57 -3.06 16.29
C THR A 367 17.52 -3.18 17.48
N GLY A 368 17.70 -4.39 18.03
CA GLY A 368 18.62 -4.65 19.14
C GLY A 368 20.07 -4.27 18.83
N GLN A 369 20.57 -4.63 17.64
CA GLN A 369 21.94 -4.27 17.22
C GLN A 369 22.09 -2.76 17.04
N VAL A 370 21.08 -2.08 16.48
CA VAL A 370 21.10 -0.62 16.33
C VAL A 370 21.04 0.08 17.69
N THR A 371 20.21 -0.39 18.61
CA THR A 371 20.14 0.11 19.99
C THR A 371 21.50 -0.01 20.69
N ASN A 372 22.14 -1.18 20.61
CA ASN A 372 23.47 -1.39 21.19
C ASN A 372 24.52 -0.42 20.62
N LEU A 373 24.46 -0.16 19.30
CA LEU A 373 25.34 0.79 18.65
C LEU A 373 25.11 2.23 19.13
N ILE A 374 23.84 2.63 19.32
CA ILE A 374 23.49 3.94 19.88
C ILE A 374 24.00 4.06 21.32
N SER A 375 23.78 3.04 22.16
CA SER A 375 24.25 3.01 23.54
C SER A 375 25.77 3.08 23.64
N PHE A 376 26.49 2.47 22.69
CA PHE A 376 27.94 2.63 22.58
C PHE A 376 28.35 4.10 22.32
N PHE A 377 27.69 4.78 21.38
CA PHE A 377 27.97 6.20 21.09
C PHE A 377 27.62 7.13 22.25
N GLU A 378 26.51 6.86 22.93
CA GLU A 378 26.11 7.58 24.12
C GLU A 378 27.11 7.41 25.27
N SER A 379 27.51 6.16 25.56
CA SER A 379 28.49 5.84 26.59
C SER A 379 29.83 6.55 26.34
N ARG A 380 30.30 6.55 25.08
CA ARG A 380 31.53 7.26 24.69
C ARG A 380 31.39 8.76 24.87
N ARG A 381 30.23 9.33 24.54
CA ARG A 381 29.95 10.76 24.73
C ARG A 381 30.00 11.13 26.21
N VAL A 382 29.31 10.38 27.08
CA VAL A 382 29.29 10.64 28.53
C VAL A 382 30.70 10.62 29.10
N LYS A 383 31.51 9.61 28.77
CA LYS A 383 32.93 9.55 29.18
C LYS A 383 33.75 10.75 28.69
N ASN A 384 33.56 11.17 27.43
CA ASN A 384 34.26 12.35 26.91
C ASN A 384 33.83 13.64 27.61
N LEU A 385 32.55 13.76 27.97
CA LEU A 385 32.04 14.91 28.73
C LEU A 385 32.63 14.94 30.13
N GLU A 386 32.64 13.81 30.83
CA GLU A 386 33.27 13.68 32.16
C GLU A 386 34.74 14.11 32.11
N LEU A 387 35.52 13.62 31.13
CA LEU A 387 36.91 14.01 30.94
C LEU A 387 37.07 15.51 30.63
N THR A 388 36.19 16.07 29.80
CA THR A 388 36.24 17.50 29.44
C THR A 388 35.91 18.39 30.64
N MET A 389 34.88 18.03 31.41
CA MET A 389 34.49 18.76 32.62
C MET A 389 35.57 18.67 33.70
N ALA A 390 36.22 17.51 33.86
CA ALA A 390 37.37 17.36 34.75
C ALA A 390 38.54 18.26 34.33
N MET A 391 38.83 18.35 33.03
CA MET A 391 39.87 19.25 32.50
C MET A 391 39.53 20.73 32.73
N ILE A 392 38.28 21.15 32.48
CA ILE A 392 37.82 22.53 32.74
C ILE A 392 37.94 22.84 34.24
N ALA A 393 37.49 21.93 35.11
CA ALA A 393 37.60 22.08 36.55
C ALA A 393 39.06 22.22 37.01
N ALA A 394 39.98 21.41 36.44
CA ALA A 394 41.40 21.50 36.72
C ALA A 394 42.02 22.84 36.27
N ILE A 395 41.65 23.35 35.10
CA ILE A 395 42.13 24.65 34.59
C ILE A 395 41.64 25.79 35.48
N ILE A 396 40.34 25.80 35.83
CA ILE A 396 39.75 26.83 36.69
C ILE A 396 40.38 26.76 38.09
N GLY A 397 40.51 25.56 38.67
CA GLY A 397 41.15 25.37 39.97
C GLY A 397 42.60 25.83 39.97
N GLY A 398 43.37 25.53 38.92
CA GLY A 398 44.75 25.99 38.75
C GLY A 398 44.88 27.51 38.57
N ALA A 399 43.95 28.13 37.84
CA ALA A 399 43.91 29.58 37.67
C ALA A 399 43.59 30.29 39.00
N ILE A 400 42.58 29.82 39.75
CA ILE A 400 42.23 30.36 41.07
C ILE A 400 43.39 30.17 42.05
N GLY A 401 43.98 28.98 42.10
CA GLY A 401 45.14 28.70 42.96
C GLY A 401 46.32 29.62 42.66
N SER A 402 46.61 29.87 41.37
CA SER A 402 47.63 30.82 40.95
C SER A 402 47.32 32.25 41.40
N ILE A 403 46.07 32.71 41.24
CA ILE A 403 45.63 34.05 41.69
C ILE A 403 45.76 34.18 43.21
N VAL A 404 45.29 33.19 43.97
CA VAL A 404 45.41 33.19 45.44
C VAL A 404 46.87 33.23 45.88
N THR A 405 47.73 32.48 45.21
CA THR A 405 49.18 32.49 45.49
C THR A 405 49.80 33.86 45.22
N LEU A 406 49.42 34.53 44.12
CA LEU A 406 49.88 35.89 43.79
C LEU A 406 49.38 36.97 44.76
N VAL A 407 48.22 36.77 45.39
CA VAL A 407 47.64 37.73 46.36
C VAL A 407 48.22 37.54 47.76
N LEU A 408 48.68 36.34 48.10
CA LEU A 408 49.24 36.02 49.42
C LEU A 408 50.77 36.19 49.50
N GLN A 409 51.44 36.37 48.36
CA GLN A 409 52.84 36.80 48.26
C GLN A 409 52.90 38.33 48.24
#